data_AF-A0A1S7PM48-F1
#
_entry.id   AF-A0A1S7PM48-F1
#
_cell.length_a   1.000
_cell.length_b   1.000
_cell.length_c   1.000
_cell.angle_alpha   90.00
_cell.angle_beta   90.00
_cell.angle_gamma   90.00
#
_symmetry.space_group_name_H-M   'P 1'
#
loop_
_entity.id
_entity.type
_entity.pdbx_description
1 polymer ?
#
loop_
_entity_poly.entity_id
_entity_poly.type
_entity_poly.pdbx_seq_one_letter_code
_entity_poly.pdbx_strand_id
1 'polypeptide(L)'
;MITRSPEIDALIADDAPVAIGVSGGKDSQAAALATFAYLDSVGHKGPRILIHADLGSVEWDDSFRICEELAEYLECDLVVVRRKAGGLMERWESRWLSSKTRYEMLSTVTLVPCWSTPAMRFCTSEQKTHVIMAELKGRFKGQKIINVTGVRREESATRSRMSVADSDAAGQVWTWRPIIDLTLDQVFAMVDASGLHPHPAYRIYGMGRVSCRFCIMSSMPDMLAASAQPESHDLYRQMVQLEIDSSFAFQGARWLGDVAPQLLPPEMIKGLALAKNKAALRKDIEARITRPMLYVKGWPTRMLTDDEAALMASVRRQVSDLYGFKSDCLDVPSIHERYAFLLAESARKAAA
;
A
#
# COMPACT_ATOMS: atom_id res chain seq x y z
N MET A 1 19.83 13.54 -18.59
CA MET A 1 20.72 12.41 -18.26
C MET A 1 19.84 11.26 -17.81
N ILE A 2 19.90 10.12 -18.50
CA ILE A 2 19.15 8.91 -18.14
C ILE A 2 20.10 7.72 -18.02
N THR A 3 19.71 6.76 -17.19
CA THR A 3 20.43 5.51 -16.99
C THR A 3 19.76 4.42 -17.82
N ARG A 4 20.56 3.66 -18.57
CA ARG A 4 20.09 2.68 -19.55
C ARG A 4 20.74 1.32 -19.32
N SER A 5 20.15 0.29 -19.91
CA SER A 5 20.77 -1.03 -20.04
C SER A 5 20.66 -1.50 -21.50
N PRO A 6 21.55 -2.39 -21.97
CA PRO A 6 21.50 -2.90 -23.34
C PRO A 6 20.14 -3.52 -23.71
N GLU A 7 19.48 -4.16 -22.75
CA GLU A 7 18.17 -4.80 -22.95
C GLU A 7 17.08 -3.76 -23.21
N ILE A 8 17.11 -2.64 -22.48
CA ILE A 8 16.16 -1.54 -22.70
C ILE A 8 16.41 -0.86 -24.04
N ASP A 9 17.68 -0.65 -24.41
CA ASP A 9 18.03 -0.06 -25.71
C ASP A 9 17.55 -0.93 -26.87
N ALA A 10 17.69 -2.26 -26.77
CA ALA A 10 17.18 -3.19 -27.77
C ALA A 10 15.64 -3.12 -27.90
N LEU A 11 14.91 -3.09 -26.77
CA LEU A 11 13.46 -2.99 -26.78
C LEU A 11 12.96 -1.66 -27.37
N ILE A 12 13.65 -0.55 -27.09
CA ILE A 12 13.31 0.76 -27.64
C ILE A 12 13.57 0.80 -29.15
N ALA A 13 14.66 0.17 -29.61
CA ALA A 13 14.97 0.03 -31.04
C ALA A 13 13.96 -0.85 -31.79
N ASP A 14 13.35 -1.82 -31.11
CA ASP A 14 12.26 -2.67 -31.62
C ASP A 14 10.88 -1.99 -31.53
N ASP A 15 10.82 -0.69 -31.18
CA ASP A 15 9.58 0.07 -31.01
C ASP A 15 8.59 -0.55 -29.99
N ALA A 16 9.13 -1.21 -28.96
CA ALA A 16 8.31 -1.79 -27.89
C ALA A 16 7.49 -0.72 -27.15
N PRO A 17 6.21 -0.98 -26.81
CA PRO A 17 5.39 -0.04 -26.04
C PRO A 17 6.05 0.39 -24.72
N VAL A 18 6.04 1.69 -24.46
CA VAL A 18 6.59 2.31 -23.24
C VAL A 18 5.45 2.90 -22.42
N ALA A 19 5.26 2.38 -21.20
CA ALA A 19 4.29 2.89 -20.25
C ALA A 19 5.01 3.45 -19.02
N ILE A 20 4.74 4.72 -18.69
CA ILE A 20 5.38 5.41 -17.58
C ILE A 20 4.40 5.54 -16.41
N GLY A 21 4.73 4.92 -15.29
CA GLY A 21 3.94 5.02 -14.06
C GLY A 21 4.00 6.42 -13.45
N VAL A 22 2.87 7.13 -13.39
CA VAL A 22 2.77 8.49 -12.84
C VAL A 22 1.82 8.56 -11.64
N SER A 23 2.16 9.42 -10.67
CA SER A 23 1.47 9.49 -9.37
C SER A 23 1.31 10.90 -8.81
N GLY A 24 1.56 11.93 -9.63
CA GLY A 24 1.70 13.32 -9.18
C GLY A 24 3.01 13.61 -8.42
N GLY A 25 3.82 12.58 -8.10
CA GLY A 25 5.10 12.78 -7.44
C GLY A 25 6.20 13.28 -8.38
N LYS A 26 7.11 14.12 -7.84
CA LYS A 26 8.28 14.68 -8.54
C LYS A 26 9.13 13.63 -9.27
N ASP A 27 9.34 12.46 -8.65
CA ASP A 27 10.22 11.43 -9.22
C ASP A 27 9.55 10.75 -10.43
N SER A 28 8.23 10.52 -10.37
CA SER A 28 7.49 10.03 -11.54
C SER A 28 7.40 11.06 -12.67
N GLN A 29 7.27 12.34 -12.33
CA GLN A 29 7.26 13.44 -13.30
C GLN A 29 8.60 13.57 -14.02
N ALA A 30 9.71 13.58 -13.27
CA ALA A 30 11.06 13.59 -13.84
C ALA A 30 11.34 12.33 -14.68
N ALA A 31 10.89 11.15 -14.24
CA ALA A 31 11.03 9.93 -15.03
C ALA A 31 10.30 10.02 -16.37
N ALA A 32 9.08 10.56 -16.40
CA ALA A 32 8.33 10.76 -17.64
C ALA A 32 9.05 11.75 -18.57
N LEU A 33 9.43 12.92 -18.07
CA LEU A 33 10.16 13.94 -18.84
C LEU A 33 11.45 13.36 -19.44
N ALA A 34 12.25 12.69 -18.63
CA ALA A 34 13.54 12.13 -19.06
C ALA A 34 13.37 10.98 -20.06
N THR A 35 12.36 10.13 -19.88
CA THR A 35 12.04 9.06 -20.82
C THR A 35 11.55 9.61 -22.15
N PHE A 36 10.58 10.53 -22.17
CA PHE A 36 10.05 11.10 -23.41
C PHE A 36 11.15 11.79 -24.22
N ALA A 37 11.94 12.65 -23.58
CA ALA A 37 13.06 13.32 -24.25
C ALA A 37 14.06 12.33 -24.87
N TYR A 38 14.28 11.18 -24.21
CA TYR A 38 15.13 10.14 -24.78
C TYR A 38 14.46 9.43 -25.97
N LEU A 39 13.20 9.02 -25.83
CA LEU A 39 12.45 8.37 -26.92
C LEU A 39 12.42 9.26 -28.18
N ASP A 40 12.23 10.57 -28.00
CA ASP A 40 12.30 11.54 -29.10
C ASP A 40 13.70 11.58 -29.74
N SER A 41 14.75 11.61 -28.92
CA SER A 41 16.13 11.70 -29.40
C SER A 41 16.58 10.48 -30.22
N VAL A 42 15.99 9.31 -29.98
CA VAL A 42 16.27 8.08 -30.73
C VAL A 42 15.25 7.78 -31.81
N GLY A 43 14.24 8.65 -31.98
CA GLY A 43 13.20 8.49 -32.99
C GLY A 43 12.30 7.27 -32.79
N HIS A 44 12.02 6.90 -31.53
CA HIS A 44 11.13 5.80 -31.18
C HIS A 44 9.71 6.05 -31.74
N LYS A 45 9.12 5.04 -32.38
CA LYS A 45 7.82 5.09 -33.05
C LYS A 45 6.75 4.26 -32.36
N GLY A 46 7.14 3.49 -31.35
CA GLY A 46 6.22 2.67 -30.57
C GLY A 46 5.25 3.50 -29.72
N PRO A 47 4.18 2.87 -29.19
CA PRO A 47 3.26 3.54 -28.28
C PRO A 47 3.97 4.03 -27.02
N ARG A 48 3.70 5.27 -26.63
CA ARG A 48 4.17 5.87 -25.37
C ARG A 48 2.98 6.41 -24.59
N ILE A 49 2.79 5.95 -23.37
CA ILE A 49 1.65 6.33 -22.52
C ILE A 49 2.10 6.67 -21.11
N LEU A 50 1.36 7.56 -20.45
CA LEU A 50 1.37 7.66 -19.00
C LEU A 50 0.33 6.70 -18.42
N ILE A 51 0.63 6.09 -17.29
CA ILE A 51 -0.33 5.26 -16.56
C ILE A 51 -0.38 5.65 -15.09
N HIS A 52 -1.56 6.07 -14.64
CA HIS A 52 -1.84 6.44 -13.26
C HIS A 52 -2.69 5.35 -12.60
N ALA A 53 -2.29 4.94 -11.41
CA ALA A 53 -3.08 4.04 -10.58
C ALA A 53 -3.72 4.86 -9.45
N ASP A 54 -5.04 4.99 -9.54
CA ASP A 54 -5.86 5.81 -8.65
C ASP A 54 -6.25 5.01 -7.39
N LEU A 55 -5.81 5.51 -6.23
CA LEU A 55 -6.03 4.90 -4.92
C LEU A 55 -7.31 5.40 -4.22
N GLY A 56 -8.09 6.27 -4.86
CA GLY A 56 -9.33 6.83 -4.35
C GLY A 56 -9.11 7.98 -3.35
N SER A 57 -9.96 8.05 -2.33
CA SER A 57 -10.05 9.18 -1.38
C SER A 57 -8.77 9.49 -0.58
N VAL A 58 -7.79 8.60 -0.62
CA VAL A 58 -6.51 8.77 0.08
C VAL A 58 -5.54 9.70 -0.64
N GLU A 59 -5.76 9.99 -1.91
CA GLU A 59 -4.90 10.84 -2.73
C GLU A 59 -5.12 12.33 -2.43
N TRP A 60 -4.14 13.14 -2.84
CA TRP A 60 -4.26 14.60 -2.86
C TRP A 60 -5.13 15.01 -4.04
N ASP A 61 -5.88 16.11 -3.91
CA ASP A 61 -6.73 16.60 -5.01
C ASP A 61 -5.88 16.94 -6.24
N ASP A 62 -4.67 17.45 -6.02
CA ASP A 62 -3.71 17.79 -7.08
C ASP A 62 -2.98 16.58 -7.69
N SER A 63 -2.99 15.40 -7.07
CA SER A 63 -2.22 14.24 -7.56
C SER A 63 -2.61 13.87 -9.00
N PHE A 64 -3.91 13.84 -9.27
CA PHE A 64 -4.44 13.49 -10.59
C PHE A 64 -4.25 14.63 -11.58
N ARG A 65 -4.57 15.87 -11.19
CA ARG A 65 -4.35 17.08 -12.00
C ARG A 65 -2.91 17.19 -12.50
N ILE A 66 -1.92 16.96 -11.64
CA ILE A 66 -0.50 16.99 -12.02
C ILE A 66 -0.17 15.89 -13.05
N CYS A 67 -0.84 14.73 -13.00
CA CYS A 67 -0.68 13.70 -14.02
C CYS A 67 -1.32 14.12 -15.36
N GLU A 68 -2.47 14.77 -15.32
CA GLU A 68 -3.14 15.32 -16.52
C GLU A 68 -2.29 16.40 -17.19
N GLU A 69 -1.82 17.40 -16.42
CA GLU A 69 -0.94 18.46 -16.92
C GLU A 69 0.35 17.91 -17.54
N LEU A 70 0.91 16.84 -16.95
CA LEU A 70 2.08 16.17 -17.50
C LEU A 70 1.76 15.44 -18.81
N ALA A 71 0.60 14.80 -18.92
CA ALA A 71 0.16 14.15 -20.16
C ALA A 71 -0.09 15.16 -21.28
N GLU A 72 -0.73 16.30 -20.96
CA GLU A 72 -0.93 17.41 -21.89
C GLU A 72 0.40 17.99 -22.37
N TYR A 73 1.34 18.25 -21.45
CA TYR A 73 2.67 18.75 -21.78
C TYR A 73 3.46 17.79 -22.68
N LEU A 74 3.31 16.48 -22.47
CA LEU A 74 3.99 15.44 -23.25
C LEU A 74 3.21 15.01 -24.51
N GLU A 75 2.04 15.60 -24.74
CA GLU A 75 1.13 15.27 -25.84
C GLU A 75 0.88 13.75 -25.97
N CYS A 76 0.49 13.11 -24.85
CA CYS A 76 0.31 11.66 -24.81
C CYS A 76 -0.91 11.22 -23.99
N ASP A 77 -1.32 9.97 -24.19
CA ASP A 77 -2.45 9.39 -23.45
C ASP A 77 -2.11 9.18 -21.98
N LEU A 78 -3.05 9.58 -21.10
CA LEU A 78 -3.06 9.19 -19.69
C LEU A 78 -4.06 8.06 -19.45
N VAL A 79 -3.54 6.85 -19.19
CA VAL A 79 -4.36 5.70 -18.81
C VAL A 79 -4.55 5.67 -17.30
N VAL A 80 -5.81 5.71 -16.84
CA VAL A 80 -6.14 5.61 -15.42
C VAL A 80 -6.66 4.21 -15.09
N VAL A 81 -6.01 3.55 -14.13
CA VAL A 81 -6.43 2.24 -13.64
C VAL A 81 -6.84 2.33 -12.18
N ARG A 82 -7.87 1.56 -11.81
CA ARG A 82 -8.38 1.47 -10.43
C ARG A 82 -8.63 0.03 -10.05
N ARG A 83 -8.39 -0.30 -8.78
CA ARG A 83 -8.80 -1.59 -8.21
C ARG A 83 -10.34 -1.65 -8.16
N LYS A 84 -10.94 -2.69 -8.75
CA LYS A 84 -12.41 -2.84 -8.83
C LYS A 84 -13.13 -2.86 -7.47
N ALA A 85 -12.46 -3.35 -6.42
CA ALA A 85 -13.04 -3.49 -5.09
C ALA A 85 -12.79 -2.27 -4.18
N GLY A 86 -12.69 -1.07 -4.76
CA GLY A 86 -12.47 0.19 -4.04
C GLY A 86 -11.00 0.57 -3.85
N GLY A 87 -10.82 1.81 -3.39
CA GLY A 87 -9.54 2.45 -3.12
C GLY A 87 -8.86 1.93 -1.86
N LEU A 88 -7.83 2.64 -1.40
CA LEU A 88 -6.98 2.16 -0.32
C LEU A 88 -7.67 2.23 1.05
N MET A 89 -8.53 3.23 1.26
CA MET A 89 -9.28 3.36 2.50
C MET A 89 -10.26 2.18 2.66
N GLU A 90 -11.05 1.88 1.63
CA GLU A 90 -11.99 0.76 1.61
C GLU A 90 -11.27 -0.57 1.76
N ARG A 91 -10.04 -0.67 1.22
CA ARG A 91 -9.21 -1.87 1.39
C ARG A 91 -8.79 -2.08 2.84
N TRP A 92 -8.52 -1.03 3.61
CA TRP A 92 -8.21 -1.12 5.04
C TRP A 92 -9.46 -1.45 5.87
N GLU A 93 -10.59 -0.80 5.59
CA GLU A 93 -11.88 -1.08 6.26
C GLU A 93 -12.32 -2.54 6.03
N SER A 94 -12.29 -2.99 4.77
CA SER A 94 -12.58 -4.39 4.41
C SER A 94 -11.63 -5.36 5.11
N ARG A 95 -10.34 -4.99 5.26
CA ARG A 95 -9.38 -5.82 5.99
C ARG A 95 -9.75 -5.95 7.46
N TRP A 96 -10.19 -4.86 8.09
CA TRP A 96 -10.65 -4.89 9.48
C TRP A 96 -11.85 -5.81 9.64
N LEU A 97 -12.88 -5.64 8.82
CA LEU A 97 -14.06 -6.51 8.85
C LEU A 97 -13.67 -7.98 8.68
N SER A 98 -12.81 -8.26 7.70
CA SER A 98 -12.29 -9.61 7.47
C SER A 98 -11.48 -10.16 8.66
N SER A 99 -10.72 -9.32 9.35
CA SER A 99 -10.01 -9.70 10.58
C SER A 99 -10.97 -10.09 11.69
N LYS A 100 -12.01 -9.26 11.93
CA LYS A 100 -13.06 -9.54 12.89
C LYS A 100 -13.73 -10.88 12.60
N THR A 101 -14.23 -11.07 11.37
CA THR A 101 -14.93 -12.30 10.98
C THR A 101 -14.05 -13.54 11.12
N ARG A 102 -12.78 -13.46 10.70
CA ARG A 102 -11.84 -14.58 10.89
C ARG A 102 -11.59 -14.88 12.36
N TYR A 103 -11.54 -13.84 13.21
CA TYR A 103 -11.37 -14.04 14.64
C TYR A 103 -12.60 -14.71 15.26
N GLU A 104 -13.82 -14.24 14.96
CA GLU A 104 -15.09 -14.81 15.43
C GLU A 104 -15.18 -16.32 15.10
N MET A 105 -14.80 -16.71 13.88
CA MET A 105 -14.82 -18.11 13.41
C MET A 105 -13.58 -18.95 13.78
N LEU A 106 -12.66 -18.43 14.62
CA LEU A 106 -11.38 -19.08 14.94
C LEU A 106 -10.58 -19.48 13.69
N SER A 107 -10.68 -18.71 12.60
CA SER A 107 -9.81 -18.84 11.42
C SER A 107 -8.49 -18.07 11.59
N THR A 108 -8.35 -17.35 12.72
CA THR A 108 -7.09 -16.81 13.25
C THR A 108 -7.17 -16.86 14.77
N VAL A 109 -6.02 -16.96 15.42
CA VAL A 109 -5.92 -16.98 16.89
C VAL A 109 -5.67 -15.59 17.48
N THR A 110 -5.22 -14.63 16.66
CA THR A 110 -5.04 -13.22 17.02
C THR A 110 -5.72 -12.30 16.01
N LEU A 111 -6.07 -11.09 16.43
CA LEU A 111 -6.54 -10.05 15.51
C LEU A 111 -5.41 -9.57 14.60
N VAL A 112 -5.75 -9.33 13.34
CA VAL A 112 -4.83 -8.89 12.30
C VAL A 112 -5.03 -7.39 12.05
N PRO A 113 -3.97 -6.57 12.06
CA PRO A 113 -4.07 -5.14 11.76
C PRO A 113 -4.68 -4.85 10.39
N CYS A 114 -5.50 -3.81 10.29
CA CYS A 114 -6.12 -3.38 9.03
C CYS A 114 -5.15 -2.62 8.11
N TRP A 115 -4.21 -1.88 8.70
CA TRP A 115 -3.32 -0.96 7.99
C TRP A 115 -2.33 -1.66 7.08
N SER A 116 -1.87 -0.93 6.05
CA SER A 116 -0.67 -1.29 5.32
C SER A 116 0.55 -1.17 6.24
N THR A 117 1.58 -1.96 5.96
CA THR A 117 2.87 -1.88 6.66
C THR A 117 4.01 -1.80 5.64
N PRO A 118 5.24 -1.44 6.03
CA PRO A 118 6.37 -1.48 5.11
C PRO A 118 6.58 -2.84 4.45
N ALA A 119 6.20 -3.94 5.13
CA ALA A 119 6.23 -5.30 4.60
C ALA A 119 4.96 -5.70 3.83
N MET A 120 3.81 -5.06 4.10
CA MET A 120 2.52 -5.31 3.46
C MET A 120 1.95 -4.03 2.85
N ARG A 121 2.49 -3.62 1.70
CA ARG A 121 2.11 -2.39 1.01
C ARG A 121 0.98 -2.65 0.01
N PHE A 122 -0.27 -2.73 0.47
CA PHE A 122 -1.44 -2.91 -0.41
C PHE A 122 -1.55 -1.83 -1.48
N CYS A 123 -1.18 -0.61 -1.12
CA CYS A 123 -1.09 0.51 -2.06
C CYS A 123 -0.10 0.25 -3.21
N THR A 124 0.96 -0.53 -2.99
CA THR A 124 1.94 -0.88 -4.03
C THR A 124 1.50 -2.14 -4.77
N SER A 125 1.37 -3.28 -4.07
CA SER A 125 1.13 -4.56 -4.73
C SER A 125 -0.25 -4.62 -5.38
N GLU A 126 -1.31 -4.43 -4.59
CA GLU A 126 -2.69 -4.65 -5.03
C GLU A 126 -3.23 -3.49 -5.86
N GLN A 127 -2.91 -2.25 -5.48
CA GLN A 127 -3.53 -1.06 -6.08
C GLN A 127 -2.71 -0.38 -7.16
N LYS A 128 -1.41 -0.69 -7.27
CA LYS A 128 -0.55 -0.15 -8.34
C LYS A 128 -0.08 -1.28 -9.24
N THR A 129 0.80 -2.14 -8.74
CA THR A 129 1.45 -3.17 -9.55
C THR A 129 0.45 -4.10 -10.22
N HIS A 130 -0.48 -4.72 -9.50
CA HIS A 130 -1.40 -5.69 -10.11
C HIS A 130 -2.30 -5.07 -11.18
N VAL A 131 -2.87 -3.89 -10.91
CA VAL A 131 -3.82 -3.24 -11.85
C VAL A 131 -3.10 -2.66 -13.06
N ILE A 132 -1.91 -2.06 -12.88
CA ILE A 132 -1.07 -1.57 -13.99
C ILE A 132 -0.65 -2.75 -14.86
N MET A 133 -0.11 -3.82 -14.26
CA MET A 133 0.36 -4.98 -15.03
C MET A 133 -0.77 -5.67 -15.79
N ALA A 134 -1.96 -5.78 -15.19
CA ALA A 134 -3.13 -6.34 -15.88
C ALA A 134 -3.55 -5.48 -17.09
N GLU A 135 -3.58 -4.16 -16.92
CA GLU A 135 -3.89 -3.22 -18.01
C GLU A 135 -2.86 -3.28 -19.12
N LEU A 136 -1.56 -3.20 -18.79
CA LEU A 136 -0.48 -3.23 -19.79
C LEU A 136 -0.49 -4.54 -20.59
N LYS A 137 -0.63 -5.69 -19.92
CA LYS A 137 -0.68 -7.00 -20.60
C LYS A 137 -1.94 -7.17 -21.45
N GLY A 138 -3.05 -6.56 -21.06
CA GLY A 138 -4.28 -6.54 -21.86
C GLY A 138 -4.16 -5.65 -23.09
N ARG A 139 -3.68 -4.41 -22.90
CA ARG A 139 -3.53 -3.38 -23.92
C ARG A 139 -2.49 -3.75 -24.99
N PHE A 140 -1.34 -4.27 -24.58
CA PHE A 140 -0.24 -4.63 -25.48
C PHE A 140 -0.07 -6.15 -25.56
N LYS A 141 -1.18 -6.85 -25.81
CA LYS A 141 -1.22 -8.31 -25.84
C LYS A 141 -0.20 -8.88 -26.84
N GLY A 142 0.64 -9.80 -26.38
CA GLY A 142 1.64 -10.48 -27.20
C GLY A 142 2.92 -9.67 -27.48
N GLN A 143 3.02 -8.44 -26.98
CA GLN A 143 4.19 -7.59 -27.15
C GLN A 143 5.06 -7.61 -25.89
N LYS A 144 6.35 -7.30 -26.05
CA LYS A 144 7.22 -6.93 -24.93
C LYS A 144 6.95 -5.47 -24.57
N ILE A 145 6.90 -5.15 -23.28
CA ILE A 145 6.47 -3.84 -22.77
C ILE A 145 7.55 -3.29 -21.86
N ILE A 146 7.86 -2.00 -21.99
CA ILE A 146 8.71 -1.28 -21.07
C ILE A 146 7.81 -0.55 -20.05
N ASN A 147 7.90 -0.93 -18.78
CA ASN A 147 7.23 -0.28 -17.66
C ASN A 147 8.24 0.62 -16.93
N VAL A 148 8.10 1.94 -17.07
CA VAL A 148 8.99 2.92 -16.46
C VAL A 148 8.53 3.28 -15.06
N THR A 149 9.48 3.35 -14.12
CA THR A 149 9.24 3.80 -12.74
C THR A 149 10.24 4.86 -12.30
N GLY A 150 9.77 5.86 -11.54
CA GLY A 150 10.61 6.93 -11.00
C GLY A 150 11.37 6.56 -9.74
N VAL A 151 11.97 5.37 -9.67
CA VAL A 151 12.77 4.94 -8.51
C VAL A 151 14.19 5.50 -8.60
N ARG A 152 14.73 5.99 -7.47
CA ARG A 152 16.13 6.45 -7.34
C ARG A 152 16.87 5.76 -6.21
N ARG A 153 18.18 5.56 -6.37
CA ARG A 153 19.07 4.93 -5.38
C ARG A 153 19.11 5.68 -4.06
N GLU A 154 19.11 7.01 -4.13
CA GLU A 154 19.21 7.90 -2.96
C GLU A 154 17.99 7.77 -2.02
N GLU A 155 16.83 7.29 -2.51
CA GLU A 155 15.60 7.26 -1.70
C GLU A 155 15.68 6.30 -0.50
N SER A 156 16.50 5.24 -0.55
CA SER A 156 16.67 4.30 0.57
C SER A 156 17.80 3.29 0.34
N ALA A 157 18.28 2.65 1.42
CA ALA A 157 19.25 1.55 1.33
C ALA A 157 18.79 0.39 0.43
N THR A 158 17.49 0.03 0.45
CA THR A 158 16.95 -1.01 -0.45
C THR A 158 17.03 -0.57 -1.91
N ARG A 159 16.62 0.67 -2.21
CA ARG A 159 16.65 1.22 -3.57
C ARG A 159 18.07 1.43 -4.09
N SER A 160 19.03 1.72 -3.20
CA SER A 160 20.45 1.87 -3.57
C SER A 160 21.04 0.64 -4.28
N ARG A 161 20.46 -0.54 -4.08
CA ARG A 161 20.90 -1.82 -4.65
C ARG A 161 20.09 -2.27 -5.86
N MET A 162 19.09 -1.52 -6.30
CA MET A 162 18.24 -1.91 -7.43
C MET A 162 19.01 -1.84 -8.75
N SER A 163 18.69 -2.73 -9.70
CA SER A 163 19.22 -2.65 -11.06
C SER A 163 18.55 -1.52 -11.86
N VAL A 164 19.20 -1.10 -12.94
CA VAL A 164 18.63 -0.12 -13.89
C VAL A 164 17.36 -0.67 -14.54
N ALA A 165 17.36 -1.96 -14.85
CA ALA A 165 16.21 -2.68 -15.37
C ALA A 165 16.16 -4.13 -14.86
N ASP A 166 14.96 -4.71 -14.87
CA ASP A 166 14.71 -6.15 -14.68
C ASP A 166 13.40 -6.55 -15.37
N SER A 167 13.26 -7.83 -15.72
CA SER A 167 12.07 -8.37 -16.35
C SER A 167 11.21 -9.15 -15.37
N ASP A 168 9.91 -9.26 -15.67
CA ASP A 168 9.08 -10.27 -15.06
C ASP A 168 9.55 -11.69 -15.46
N ALA A 169 9.02 -12.70 -14.77
CA ALA A 169 9.42 -14.10 -14.98
C ALA A 169 9.15 -14.61 -16.42
N ALA A 170 8.19 -13.98 -17.12
CA ALA A 170 7.86 -14.32 -18.50
C ALA A 170 8.71 -13.55 -19.53
N GLY A 171 9.54 -12.58 -19.09
CA GLY A 171 10.29 -11.70 -19.97
C GLY A 171 9.41 -10.76 -20.81
N GLN A 172 8.12 -10.65 -20.48
CA GLN A 172 7.14 -9.87 -21.23
C GLN A 172 7.20 -8.40 -20.82
N VAL A 173 7.27 -8.12 -19.52
CA VAL A 173 7.31 -6.75 -19.00
C VAL A 173 8.68 -6.47 -18.42
N TRP A 174 9.34 -5.44 -18.92
CA TRP A 174 10.62 -4.94 -18.45
C TRP A 174 10.42 -3.68 -17.63
N THR A 175 10.76 -3.72 -16.35
CA THR A 175 10.74 -2.53 -15.50
C THR A 175 12.03 -1.73 -15.70
N TRP A 176 11.91 -0.49 -16.16
CA TRP A 176 13.03 0.43 -16.38
C TRP A 176 13.01 1.60 -15.38
N ARG A 177 14.18 1.98 -14.88
CA ARG A 177 14.38 3.06 -13.89
C ARG A 177 15.33 4.13 -14.47
N PRO A 178 14.84 5.00 -15.36
CA PRO A 178 15.68 5.93 -16.14
C PRO A 178 16.43 6.93 -15.26
N ILE A 179 15.83 7.31 -14.13
CA ILE A 179 16.36 8.34 -13.22
C ILE A 179 17.05 7.73 -12.00
N ILE A 180 17.40 6.45 -12.04
CA ILE A 180 17.86 5.69 -10.87
C ILE A 180 19.07 6.32 -10.16
N ASP A 181 19.94 6.99 -10.91
CA ASP A 181 21.15 7.62 -10.39
C ASP A 181 21.02 9.15 -10.20
N LEU A 182 19.83 9.73 -10.42
CA LEU A 182 19.61 11.16 -10.15
C LEU A 182 19.49 11.44 -8.65
N THR A 183 20.00 12.59 -8.22
CA THR A 183 19.76 13.14 -6.88
C THR A 183 18.40 13.83 -6.78
N LEU A 184 17.96 14.12 -5.56
CA LEU A 184 16.75 14.89 -5.30
C LEU A 184 16.78 16.28 -5.98
N ASP A 185 17.92 16.97 -5.88
CA ASP A 185 18.08 18.31 -6.46
C ASP A 185 18.02 18.24 -7.99
N GLN A 186 18.62 17.21 -8.60
CA GLN A 186 18.53 17.00 -10.04
C GLN A 186 17.11 16.70 -10.51
N VAL A 187 16.31 15.98 -9.70
CA VAL A 187 14.89 15.74 -9.99
C VAL A 187 14.10 17.05 -9.99
N PHE A 188 14.25 17.88 -8.96
CA PHE A 188 13.55 19.16 -8.93
C PHE A 188 14.01 20.10 -10.04
N ALA A 189 15.32 20.20 -10.27
CA ALA A 189 15.88 21.02 -11.35
C ALA A 189 15.37 20.57 -12.74
N MET A 190 15.18 19.26 -12.95
CA MET A 190 14.61 18.73 -14.19
C MET A 190 13.15 19.15 -14.38
N VAL A 191 12.33 19.08 -13.32
CA VAL A 191 10.93 19.53 -13.38
C VAL A 191 10.87 21.04 -13.64
N ASP A 192 11.69 21.83 -12.94
CA ASP A 192 11.73 23.28 -13.12
C ASP A 192 12.18 23.68 -14.54
N ALA A 193 13.17 22.99 -15.09
CA ALA A 193 13.69 23.26 -16.43
C ALA A 193 12.67 22.93 -17.54
N SER A 194 11.67 22.09 -17.27
CA SER A 194 10.58 21.83 -18.22
C SER A 194 9.49 22.90 -18.20
N GLY A 195 9.55 23.87 -17.27
CA GLY A 195 8.50 24.86 -17.05
C GLY A 195 7.26 24.32 -16.34
N LEU A 196 7.24 23.04 -15.95
CA LEU A 196 6.19 22.47 -15.12
C LEU A 196 6.47 22.75 -13.63
N HIS A 197 5.44 22.60 -12.81
CA HIS A 197 5.59 22.67 -11.37
C HIS A 197 5.49 21.27 -10.74
N PRO A 198 6.29 20.98 -9.71
CA PRO A 198 6.05 19.80 -8.89
C PRO A 198 4.78 19.98 -8.08
N HIS A 199 4.22 18.86 -7.60
CA HIS A 199 3.03 18.87 -6.74
C HIS A 199 3.15 19.91 -5.60
N PRO A 200 2.10 20.72 -5.35
CA PRO A 200 2.11 21.79 -4.33
C PRO A 200 2.59 21.36 -2.95
N ALA A 201 2.21 20.15 -2.54
CA ALA A 201 2.65 19.56 -1.27
C ALA A 201 4.17 19.57 -1.00
N TYR A 202 5.03 19.57 -2.04
CA TYR A 202 6.47 19.69 -1.83
C TYR A 202 6.88 21.11 -1.37
N ARG A 203 6.47 22.14 -2.12
CA ARG A 203 6.98 23.51 -1.95
C ARG A 203 6.09 24.41 -1.10
N ILE A 204 4.80 24.12 -1.04
CA ILE A 204 3.81 24.91 -0.31
C ILE A 204 3.55 24.30 1.06
N TYR A 205 3.35 22.99 1.15
CA TYR A 205 3.06 22.31 2.42
C TYR A 205 4.34 21.84 3.14
N GLY A 206 5.49 21.87 2.46
CA GLY A 206 6.79 21.50 3.03
C GLY A 206 6.98 19.99 3.24
N MET A 207 6.26 19.15 2.50
CA MET A 207 6.37 17.71 2.63
C MET A 207 7.62 17.17 1.94
N GLY A 208 8.31 16.23 2.59
CA GLY A 208 9.45 15.53 1.99
C GLY A 208 9.03 14.49 0.94
N ARG A 209 7.77 14.05 1.00
CA ARG A 209 7.21 13.03 0.11
C ARG A 209 5.74 13.26 -0.18
N VAL A 210 5.34 13.04 -1.43
CA VAL A 210 3.95 13.04 -1.86
C VAL A 210 3.55 11.62 -2.24
N SER A 211 2.47 11.14 -1.62
CA SER A 211 1.88 9.81 -1.78
C SER A 211 0.40 9.97 -1.39
N CYS A 212 -0.22 9.00 -0.70
CA CYS A 212 -1.45 9.28 0.04
C CYS A 212 -1.24 10.45 1.02
N ARG A 213 -2.29 11.25 1.27
CA ARG A 213 -2.32 12.35 2.25
C ARG A 213 -1.73 11.92 3.60
N PHE A 214 -2.23 10.81 4.13
CA PHE A 214 -1.62 10.12 5.27
C PHE A 214 -1.06 8.77 4.82
N CYS A 215 0.25 8.69 4.68
CA CYS A 215 0.91 7.49 4.22
C CYS A 215 1.66 6.78 5.35
N ILE A 216 1.67 5.45 5.32
CA ILE A 216 2.37 4.58 6.30
C ILE A 216 3.89 4.75 6.34
N MET A 217 4.45 5.52 5.39
CA MET A 217 5.87 5.89 5.33
C MET A 217 6.11 7.39 5.60
N SER A 218 5.07 8.16 5.91
CA SER A 218 5.20 9.58 6.22
C SER A 218 5.93 9.80 7.54
N SER A 219 6.80 10.80 7.56
CA SER A 219 7.42 11.30 8.79
C SER A 219 6.38 12.06 9.64
N MET A 220 6.72 12.37 10.90
CA MET A 220 5.83 13.19 11.73
C MET A 220 5.62 14.60 11.14
N PRO A 221 6.66 15.31 10.65
CA PRO A 221 6.46 16.57 9.93
C PRO A 221 5.52 16.45 8.72
N ASP A 222 5.66 15.39 7.89
CA ASP A 222 4.75 15.17 6.75
C ASP A 222 3.29 14.99 7.21
N MET A 223 3.07 14.28 8.32
CA MET A 223 1.72 14.09 8.85
C MET A 223 1.11 15.37 9.39
N LEU A 224 1.91 16.20 10.06
CA LEU A 224 1.48 17.52 10.56
C LEU A 224 1.18 18.48 9.40
N ALA A 225 2.03 18.48 8.36
CA ALA A 225 1.79 19.24 7.15
C ALA A 225 0.49 18.81 6.46
N ALA A 226 0.24 17.49 6.38
CA ALA A 226 -0.98 16.95 5.81
C ALA A 226 -2.23 17.30 6.62
N SER A 227 -2.18 17.21 7.95
CA SER A 227 -3.32 17.57 8.81
C SER A 227 -3.62 19.07 8.83
N ALA A 228 -2.67 19.93 8.43
CA ALA A 228 -2.92 21.35 8.28
C ALA A 228 -3.74 21.69 7.02
N GLN A 229 -3.89 20.77 6.07
CA GLN A 229 -4.61 21.02 4.82
C GLN A 229 -6.10 20.65 4.96
N PRO A 230 -7.04 21.57 4.68
CA PRO A 230 -8.48 21.32 4.77
C PRO A 230 -8.96 20.10 3.98
N GLU A 231 -8.38 19.87 2.79
CA GLU A 231 -8.69 18.73 1.92
C GLU A 231 -8.43 17.37 2.60
N SER A 232 -7.57 17.33 3.63
CA SER A 232 -7.20 16.09 4.32
C SER A 232 -8.07 15.80 5.55
N HIS A 233 -8.90 16.74 6.02
CA HIS A 233 -9.58 16.62 7.31
C HIS A 233 -10.60 15.48 7.37
N ASP A 234 -11.36 15.26 6.30
CA ASP A 234 -12.38 14.20 6.30
C ASP A 234 -11.74 12.82 6.24
N LEU A 235 -10.71 12.65 5.42
CA LEU A 235 -9.90 11.44 5.41
C LEU A 235 -9.22 11.22 6.78
N TYR A 236 -8.69 12.27 7.40
CA TYR A 236 -8.10 12.18 8.74
C TYR A 236 -9.09 11.59 9.74
N ARG A 237 -10.30 12.16 9.81
CA ARG A 237 -11.36 11.65 10.69
C ARG A 237 -11.77 10.22 10.34
N GLN A 238 -11.91 9.88 9.05
CA GLN A 238 -12.25 8.52 8.63
C GLN A 238 -11.17 7.51 9.06
N MET A 239 -9.89 7.85 8.88
CA MET A 239 -8.79 6.99 9.31
C MET A 239 -8.70 6.85 10.83
N VAL A 240 -8.92 7.93 11.58
CA VAL A 240 -8.98 7.88 13.05
C VAL A 240 -10.19 7.08 13.53
N GLN A 241 -11.32 7.15 12.84
CA GLN A 241 -12.47 6.29 13.14
C GLN A 241 -12.09 4.80 12.98
N LEU A 242 -11.34 4.45 11.94
CA LEU A 242 -10.84 3.09 11.80
C LEU A 242 -9.83 2.71 12.90
N GLU A 243 -9.03 3.65 13.42
CA GLU A 243 -8.21 3.40 14.62
C GLU A 243 -9.09 3.11 15.85
N ILE A 244 -10.19 3.84 16.02
CA ILE A 244 -11.15 3.66 17.13
C ILE A 244 -11.80 2.27 17.03
N ASP A 245 -12.34 1.94 15.86
CA ASP A 245 -13.09 0.70 15.62
C ASP A 245 -12.18 -0.53 15.72
N SER A 246 -10.97 -0.44 15.17
CA SER A 246 -10.03 -1.57 15.11
C SER A 246 -9.12 -1.67 16.33
N SER A 247 -8.94 -0.58 17.07
CA SER A 247 -7.95 -0.47 18.15
C SER A 247 -6.55 -0.90 17.68
N PHE A 248 -6.21 -0.53 16.45
CA PHE A 248 -4.86 -0.63 15.89
C PHE A 248 -4.38 0.76 15.47
N ALA A 249 -3.20 1.15 15.95
CA ALA A 249 -2.54 2.37 15.55
C ALA A 249 -2.10 2.33 14.09
N PHE A 250 -2.18 3.46 13.39
CA PHE A 250 -1.90 3.60 11.97
C PHE A 250 -0.46 3.23 11.59
N GLN A 251 0.54 3.74 12.33
CA GLN A 251 1.97 3.51 12.05
C GLN A 251 2.65 2.77 13.21
N GLY A 252 2.42 1.47 13.29
CA GLY A 252 3.02 0.61 14.31
C GLY A 252 2.45 0.90 15.70
N ALA A 253 3.15 1.71 16.49
CA ALA A 253 2.67 2.20 17.79
C ALA A 253 2.16 3.65 17.74
N ARG A 254 2.36 4.36 16.63
CA ARG A 254 1.94 5.75 16.45
C ARG A 254 0.51 5.82 15.94
N TRP A 255 -0.35 6.47 16.71
CA TRP A 255 -1.75 6.71 16.36
C TRP A 255 -1.86 7.97 15.52
N LEU A 256 -2.59 7.91 14.41
CA LEU A 256 -2.83 9.06 13.56
C LEU A 256 -3.66 10.12 14.31
N GLY A 257 -4.59 9.68 15.16
CA GLY A 257 -5.42 10.57 15.99
C GLY A 257 -4.64 11.47 16.95
N ASP A 258 -3.36 11.19 17.21
CA ASP A 258 -2.48 12.02 18.04
C ASP A 258 -1.79 13.14 17.27
N VAL A 259 -1.80 13.09 15.94
CA VAL A 259 -1.13 14.09 15.09
C VAL A 259 -1.85 15.44 15.14
N ALA A 260 -3.18 15.43 15.13
CA ALA A 260 -4.00 16.63 15.08
C ALA A 260 -5.32 16.43 15.85
N PRO A 261 -5.27 16.21 17.18
CA PRO A 261 -6.45 15.95 18.00
C PRO A 261 -7.47 17.09 17.96
N GLN A 262 -7.05 18.32 17.64
CA GLN A 262 -7.93 19.47 17.46
C GLN A 262 -8.90 19.34 16.27
N LEU A 263 -8.66 18.41 15.34
CA LEU A 263 -9.55 18.12 14.21
C LEU A 263 -10.62 17.08 14.54
N LEU A 264 -10.52 16.47 15.73
CA LEU A 264 -11.42 15.42 16.18
C LEU A 264 -12.55 16.01 17.02
N PRO A 265 -13.80 15.62 16.75
CA PRO A 265 -14.90 15.96 17.63
C PRO A 265 -14.78 15.23 18.99
N PRO A 266 -15.41 15.73 20.06
CA PRO A 266 -15.20 15.23 21.44
C PRO A 266 -15.44 13.73 21.63
N GLU A 267 -16.40 13.16 20.90
CA GLU A 267 -16.70 11.73 20.90
C GLU A 267 -15.57 10.89 20.33
N MET A 268 -14.88 11.36 19.27
CA MET A 268 -13.74 10.67 18.70
C MET A 268 -12.52 10.75 19.61
N ILE A 269 -12.31 11.87 20.30
CA ILE A 269 -11.22 12.00 21.30
C ILE A 269 -11.40 10.95 22.41
N LYS A 270 -12.64 10.83 22.94
CA LYS A 270 -12.98 9.81 23.94
C LYS A 270 -12.83 8.40 23.37
N GLY A 271 -13.34 8.16 22.17
CA GLY A 271 -13.26 6.87 21.48
C GLY A 271 -11.81 6.44 21.25
N LEU A 272 -10.93 7.36 20.87
CA LEU A 272 -9.51 7.10 20.64
C LEU A 272 -8.78 6.74 21.94
N ALA A 273 -9.07 7.44 23.03
CA ALA A 273 -8.51 7.11 24.35
C ALA A 273 -8.94 5.69 24.79
N LEU A 274 -10.22 5.35 24.60
CA LEU A 274 -10.73 3.99 24.87
C LEU A 274 -10.08 2.95 23.96
N ALA A 275 -9.90 3.23 22.68
CA ALA A 275 -9.26 2.33 21.71
C ALA A 275 -7.79 2.06 22.06
N LYS A 276 -7.06 3.05 22.59
CA LYS A 276 -5.69 2.85 23.08
C LYS A 276 -5.62 1.90 24.27
N ASN A 277 -6.51 2.09 25.25
CA ASN A 277 -6.63 1.19 26.39
C ASN A 277 -7.01 -0.22 25.93
N LYS A 278 -7.97 -0.31 25.00
CA LYS A 278 -8.38 -1.57 24.36
C LYS A 278 -7.21 -2.27 23.67
N ALA A 279 -6.38 -1.52 22.95
CA ALA A 279 -5.21 -2.06 22.26
C ALA A 279 -4.16 -2.61 23.23
N ALA A 280 -3.94 -1.95 24.36
CA ALA A 280 -3.03 -2.42 25.41
C ALA A 280 -3.53 -3.73 26.02
N LEU A 281 -4.78 -3.76 26.47
CA LEU A 281 -5.41 -4.97 27.04
C LEU A 281 -5.39 -6.14 26.05
N ARG A 282 -5.75 -5.90 24.77
CA ARG A 282 -5.68 -6.94 23.73
C ARG A 282 -4.27 -7.52 23.62
N LYS A 283 -3.23 -6.66 23.58
CA LYS A 283 -1.84 -7.12 23.45
C LYS A 283 -1.46 -8.03 24.63
N ASP A 284 -1.81 -7.65 25.86
CA ASP A 284 -1.51 -8.45 27.05
C ASP A 284 -2.26 -9.79 27.04
N ILE A 285 -3.54 -9.76 26.64
CA ILE A 285 -4.38 -10.94 26.50
C ILE A 285 -3.82 -11.91 25.45
N GLU A 286 -3.50 -11.42 24.25
CA GLU A 286 -3.01 -12.22 23.12
C GLU A 286 -1.57 -12.70 23.32
N ALA A 287 -0.75 -11.99 24.12
CA ALA A 287 0.63 -12.39 24.45
C ALA A 287 0.72 -13.75 25.18
N ARG A 288 -0.39 -14.22 25.76
CA ARG A 288 -0.48 -15.57 26.35
C ARG A 288 -0.47 -16.69 25.31
N ILE A 289 -0.84 -16.40 24.06
CA ILE A 289 -0.81 -17.39 22.97
C ILE A 289 0.65 -17.67 22.60
N THR A 290 1.08 -18.92 22.77
CA THR A 290 2.46 -19.31 22.51
C THR A 290 2.70 -19.53 21.01
N ARG A 291 3.97 -19.45 20.59
CA ARG A 291 4.37 -19.61 19.18
C ARG A 291 3.86 -20.92 18.53
N PRO A 292 3.87 -22.09 19.19
CA PRO A 292 3.32 -23.32 18.63
C PRO A 292 1.80 -23.30 18.37
N MET A 293 1.05 -22.40 19.03
CA MET A 293 -0.39 -22.26 18.86
C MET A 293 -0.75 -21.36 17.66
N LEU A 294 0.23 -20.60 17.13
CA LEU A 294 0.01 -19.69 16.01
C LEU A 294 -0.21 -20.45 14.70
N TYR A 295 -1.11 -19.91 13.88
CA TYR A 295 -1.38 -20.45 12.56
C TYR A 295 -0.24 -20.14 11.59
N VAL A 296 0.05 -21.07 10.68
CA VAL A 296 1.02 -20.88 9.60
C VAL A 296 0.26 -20.87 8.28
N LYS A 297 0.44 -19.79 7.50
CA LYS A 297 -0.29 -19.57 6.23
C LYS A 297 -1.83 -19.70 6.39
N GLY A 298 -2.35 -19.32 7.55
CA GLY A 298 -3.79 -19.35 7.85
C GLY A 298 -4.33 -20.67 8.40
N TRP A 299 -3.47 -21.65 8.70
CA TRP A 299 -3.90 -22.97 9.19
C TRP A 299 -3.26 -23.32 10.54
N PRO A 300 -3.99 -24.02 11.45
CA PRO A 300 -3.36 -24.70 12.57
C PRO A 300 -2.39 -25.77 12.04
N THR A 301 -1.29 -25.98 12.75
CA THR A 301 -0.27 -26.97 12.38
C THR A 301 -0.42 -28.31 13.11
N ARG A 302 -1.20 -28.32 14.19
CA ARG A 302 -1.54 -29.49 15.00
C ARG A 302 -2.79 -29.22 15.84
N MET A 303 -3.33 -30.28 16.43
CA MET A 303 -4.30 -30.15 17.52
C MET A 303 -3.66 -29.46 18.72
N LEU A 304 -4.45 -28.67 19.44
CA LEU A 304 -4.07 -28.16 20.76
C LEU A 304 -4.17 -29.30 21.80
N THR A 305 -3.46 -29.15 22.91
CA THR A 305 -3.76 -29.90 24.14
C THR A 305 -4.99 -29.31 24.83
N ASP A 306 -5.56 -30.01 25.82
CA ASP A 306 -6.69 -29.47 26.60
C ASP A 306 -6.34 -28.18 27.33
N ASP A 307 -5.12 -28.09 27.90
CA ASP A 307 -4.63 -26.87 28.55
C ASP A 307 -4.47 -25.71 27.57
N GLU A 308 -3.93 -25.97 26.38
CA GLU A 308 -3.81 -24.96 25.32
C GLU A 308 -5.18 -24.53 24.78
N ALA A 309 -6.13 -25.46 24.63
CA ALA A 309 -7.50 -25.15 24.24
C ALA A 309 -8.22 -24.33 25.32
N ALA A 310 -8.02 -24.66 26.60
CA ALA A 310 -8.57 -23.90 27.72
C ALA A 310 -8.00 -22.47 27.77
N LEU A 311 -6.69 -22.33 27.54
CA LEU A 311 -6.03 -21.03 27.40
C LEU A 311 -6.59 -20.24 26.21
N MET A 312 -6.71 -20.88 25.05
CA MET A 312 -7.26 -20.25 23.85
C MET A 312 -8.71 -19.80 24.06
N ALA A 313 -9.54 -20.61 24.71
CA ALA A 313 -10.91 -20.26 25.08
C ALA A 313 -10.94 -19.03 25.99
N SER A 314 -10.09 -18.99 27.01
CA SER A 314 -9.96 -17.87 27.93
C SER A 314 -9.55 -16.58 27.22
N VAL A 315 -8.54 -16.65 26.35
CA VAL A 315 -8.08 -15.52 25.52
C VAL A 315 -9.22 -15.02 24.63
N ARG A 316 -9.91 -15.93 23.94
CA ARG A 316 -10.98 -15.59 23.01
C ARG A 316 -12.18 -14.95 23.69
N ARG A 317 -12.59 -15.43 24.86
CA ARG A 317 -13.65 -14.77 25.66
C ARG A 317 -13.27 -13.33 25.97
N GLN A 318 -12.09 -13.12 26.55
CA GLN A 318 -11.62 -11.78 26.92
C GLN A 318 -11.51 -10.82 25.72
N VAL A 319 -10.97 -11.25 24.58
CA VAL A 319 -10.94 -10.40 23.38
C VAL A 319 -12.34 -10.18 22.83
N SER A 320 -13.20 -11.20 22.81
CA SER A 320 -14.57 -11.06 22.29
C SER A 320 -15.37 -10.08 23.13
N ASP A 321 -15.27 -10.14 24.45
CA ASP A 321 -15.91 -9.19 25.36
C ASP A 321 -15.38 -7.77 25.15
N LEU A 322 -14.06 -7.63 25.00
CA LEU A 322 -13.38 -6.35 24.81
C LEU A 322 -13.80 -5.62 23.52
N TYR A 323 -14.16 -6.37 22.47
CA TYR A 323 -14.59 -5.82 21.18
C TYR A 323 -16.09 -5.98 20.91
N GLY A 324 -16.86 -6.65 21.76
CA GLY A 324 -18.26 -7.00 21.51
C GLY A 324 -18.44 -7.95 20.32
N PHE A 325 -17.54 -8.90 20.13
CA PHE A 325 -17.61 -9.90 19.06
C PHE A 325 -18.56 -11.04 19.39
N LYS A 326 -19.14 -11.64 18.34
CA LYS A 326 -20.00 -12.82 18.42
C LYS A 326 -19.19 -14.06 18.03
N SER A 327 -18.34 -14.52 18.95
CA SER A 327 -17.47 -15.68 18.73
C SER A 327 -18.14 -16.97 19.18
N ASP A 328 -18.03 -18.04 18.37
CA ASP A 328 -18.67 -19.33 18.67
C ASP A 328 -17.73 -20.29 19.43
N CYS A 329 -16.43 -20.28 19.12
CA CYS A 329 -15.44 -21.16 19.77
C CYS A 329 -14.91 -20.55 21.08
N LEU A 330 -15.62 -20.76 22.19
CA LEU A 330 -15.34 -20.13 23.49
C LEU A 330 -15.13 -21.12 24.65
N ASP A 331 -15.05 -22.41 24.37
CA ASP A 331 -14.74 -23.47 25.34
C ASP A 331 -13.82 -24.54 24.71
N VAL A 332 -13.35 -25.48 25.54
CA VAL A 332 -12.42 -26.53 25.08
C VAL A 332 -13.03 -27.41 23.98
N PRO A 333 -14.26 -27.95 24.13
CA PRO A 333 -14.86 -28.78 23.09
C PRO A 333 -15.00 -28.07 21.73
N SER A 334 -15.55 -26.85 21.70
CA SER A 334 -15.76 -26.09 20.46
C SER A 334 -14.45 -25.70 19.77
N ILE A 335 -13.38 -25.46 20.53
CA ILE A 335 -12.05 -25.19 19.98
C ILE A 335 -11.46 -26.44 19.33
N HIS A 336 -11.53 -27.59 20.00
CA HIS A 336 -11.04 -28.85 19.43
C HIS A 336 -11.80 -29.24 18.18
N GLU A 337 -13.13 -29.15 18.20
CA GLU A 337 -13.96 -29.41 17.02
C GLU A 337 -13.54 -28.53 15.84
N ARG A 338 -13.35 -27.23 16.08
CA ARG A 338 -12.93 -26.29 15.04
C ARG A 338 -11.52 -26.56 14.54
N TYR A 339 -10.57 -26.89 15.42
CA TYR A 339 -9.20 -27.23 15.02
C TYR A 339 -9.17 -28.51 14.18
N ALA A 340 -9.92 -29.55 14.57
CA ALA A 340 -10.05 -30.78 13.81
C ALA A 340 -10.60 -30.52 12.41
N PHE A 341 -11.66 -29.71 12.30
CA PHE A 341 -12.22 -29.27 11.02
C PHE A 341 -11.18 -28.54 10.16
N LEU A 342 -10.46 -27.57 10.72
CA LEU A 342 -9.48 -26.78 9.97
C LEU A 342 -8.28 -27.63 9.50
N LEU A 343 -7.82 -28.58 10.30
CA LEU A 343 -6.75 -29.51 9.92
C LEU A 343 -7.18 -30.43 8.77
N ALA A 344 -8.40 -30.99 8.85
CA ALA A 344 -8.96 -31.81 7.79
C ALA A 344 -9.12 -31.02 6.48
N GLU A 345 -9.61 -29.78 6.57
CA GLU A 345 -9.76 -28.89 5.42
C GLU A 345 -8.41 -28.48 4.82
N SER A 346 -7.39 -28.23 5.65
CA SER A 346 -6.03 -27.97 5.20
C SER A 346 -5.44 -29.15 4.43
N ALA A 347 -5.63 -30.37 4.95
CA ALA A 347 -5.15 -31.59 4.29
C ALA A 347 -5.86 -31.81 2.95
N ARG A 348 -7.18 -31.60 2.90
CA ARG A 348 -7.97 -31.67 1.67
C ARG A 348 -7.48 -30.69 0.61
N LYS A 349 -7.18 -29.45 0.99
CA LYS A 349 -6.65 -28.43 0.07
C LYS A 349 -5.21 -28.68 -0.36
N ALA A 350 -4.41 -29.38 0.43
CA ALA A 350 -3.05 -29.74 0.04
C ALA A 350 -3.00 -30.91 -0.96
N ALA A 351 -4.05 -31.74 -0.98
CA ALA A 351 -4.18 -32.88 -1.89
C ALA A 351 -4.85 -32.56 -3.23
N ALA A 352 -5.45 -31.37 -3.37
CA ALA A 352 -6.08 -30.84 -4.58
C ALA A 352 -5.13 -29.88 -5.30
#